data_AF-A0AAV3ZX32-F1
#
_entry.id   AF-A0AAV3ZX32-F1
#
_cell.length_a   1.000
_cell.length_b   1.000
_cell.length_c   1.000
_cell.angle_alpha   90.00
_cell.angle_beta   90.00
_cell.angle_gamma   90.00
#
_symmetry.space_group_name_H-M   'P 1'
#
loop_
_entity.id
_entity.type
_entity.pdbx_description
1 polymer ?
#
loop_
_entity_poly.entity_id
_entity_poly.type
_entity_poly.pdbx_seq_one_letter_code
_entity_poly.pdbx_strand_id
1 'polypeptide(L)'
;MNSSTCDGADFDQNTSVRGRRRQRNPENWAFNIAKRKRNKGEENIDKKGKQVKSREMQYDCGESTRENICHNFWQLGCLLRQRDFLANNVFVKEKKRKKAKG
;
A
#
# COMPACT_ATOMS: atom_id res chain seq x y z
N MET A 1 -25.54 34.85 28.15
CA MET A 1 -25.90 33.44 28.40
C MET A 1 -24.60 32.69 28.64
N ASN A 2 -24.48 32.09 29.82
CA ASN A 2 -23.21 31.67 30.40
C ASN A 2 -22.80 30.26 29.93
N SER A 3 -21.48 30.08 29.94
CA SER A 3 -20.65 28.87 29.84
C SER A 3 -21.33 27.50 29.99
N SER A 4 -20.92 26.56 29.14
CA SER A 4 -20.82 25.16 29.54
C SER A 4 -19.64 24.49 28.83
N THR A 5 -18.47 24.61 29.44
CA THR A 5 -17.33 23.72 29.23
C THR A 5 -17.65 22.37 29.87
N CYS A 6 -17.60 21.28 29.11
CA CYS A 6 -17.54 19.93 29.66
C CYS A 6 -16.07 19.53 29.82
N ASP A 7 -15.50 19.91 30.97
CA ASP A 7 -14.33 19.26 31.55
C ASP A 7 -14.72 17.85 32.03
N GLY A 8 -13.86 16.88 31.77
CA GLY A 8 -13.96 15.56 32.39
C GLY A 8 -13.22 14.45 31.65
N ALA A 9 -11.92 14.29 31.95
CA ALA A 9 -11.39 13.06 32.54
C ALA A 9 -9.85 13.05 32.50
N ASP A 10 -9.28 12.90 33.70
CA ASP A 10 -7.88 12.81 34.10
C ASP A 10 -6.96 11.98 33.19
N PHE A 11 -5.84 12.59 32.78
CA PHE A 11 -4.70 11.88 32.21
C PHE A 11 -3.82 11.34 33.34
N ASP A 12 -4.14 10.12 33.79
CA ASP A 12 -3.32 9.36 34.74
C ASP A 12 -1.91 9.12 34.18
N GLN A 13 -0.92 9.86 34.70
CA GLN A 13 0.50 9.67 34.42
C GLN A 13 1.06 8.50 35.24
N ASN A 14 0.50 7.30 35.04
CA ASN A 14 1.08 6.08 35.59
C ASN A 14 1.20 4.99 34.52
N THR A 15 2.24 5.09 33.70
CA THR A 15 2.67 3.96 32.84
C THR A 15 4.03 3.45 33.27
N SER A 16 4.04 2.91 34.47
CA SER A 16 4.97 1.86 34.89
C SER A 16 5.23 0.86 33.73
N VAL A 17 6.48 0.86 33.27
CA VAL A 17 7.23 -0.22 32.60
C VAL A 17 6.44 -1.11 31.61
N ARG A 18 5.68 -0.52 30.69
CA ARG A 18 5.23 -1.24 29.48
C ARG A 18 6.18 -0.91 28.34
N GLY A 19 6.94 -1.90 27.89
CA GLY A 19 7.90 -1.75 26.77
C GLY A 19 7.28 -0.98 25.60
N ARG A 20 8.03 -0.01 25.07
CA ARG A 20 7.56 0.94 24.05
C ARG A 20 6.90 0.17 22.89
N ARG A 21 5.57 0.24 22.79
CA ARG A 21 4.81 -0.40 21.71
C ARG A 21 5.34 0.15 20.39
N ARG A 22 5.78 -0.74 19.48
CA ARG A 22 6.25 -0.32 18.15
C ARG A 22 5.08 0.32 17.42
N GLN A 23 5.14 1.63 17.19
CA GLN A 23 4.20 2.30 16.31
C GLN A 23 4.47 1.86 14.88
N ARG A 24 3.44 1.37 14.19
CA ARG A 24 3.54 0.97 12.80
C ARG A 24 3.49 2.24 11.94
N ASN A 25 4.65 2.75 11.54
CA ASN A 25 4.75 3.86 10.60
C ASN A 25 5.47 3.40 9.33
N PRO A 26 4.73 2.82 8.35
CA PRO A 26 5.31 2.31 7.12
C PRO A 26 6.00 3.37 6.28
N GLU A 27 5.58 4.64 6.35
CA GLU A 27 6.15 5.72 5.55
C GLU A 27 7.60 6.02 5.94
N ASN A 28 7.90 5.85 7.23
CA ASN A 28 9.22 6.09 7.82
C ASN A 28 10.11 4.83 7.88
N TRP A 29 9.64 3.70 7.35
CA TRP A 29 10.49 2.52 7.26
C TRP A 29 11.59 2.75 6.21
N ALA A 30 12.85 2.58 6.61
CA ALA A 30 14.02 2.77 5.75
C ALA A 30 13.89 2.06 4.41
N PHE A 31 13.33 0.84 4.40
CA PHE A 31 13.07 0.09 3.17
C PHE A 31 12.06 0.79 2.24
N ASN A 32 10.98 1.34 2.79
CA ASN A 32 9.96 2.04 2.00
C ASN A 32 10.48 3.37 1.47
N ILE A 33 11.27 4.09 2.27
CA ILE A 33 11.97 5.32 1.84
C ILE A 33 12.92 5.00 0.69
N ALA A 34 13.79 4.00 0.83
CA ALA A 34 14.73 3.60 -0.21
C ALA A 34 14.02 3.14 -1.49
N LYS A 35 12.94 2.36 -1.37
CA LYS A 35 12.11 1.95 -2.50
C LYS A 35 11.53 3.15 -3.23
N ARG A 36 10.99 4.14 -2.50
CA ARG A 36 10.40 5.36 -3.08
C ARG A 36 11.45 6.15 -3.87
N LYS A 37 12.63 6.37 -3.27
CA LYS A 37 13.76 7.04 -3.94
C LYS A 37 14.19 6.31 -5.20
N ARG A 38 14.36 4.98 -5.12
CA ARG A 38 14.72 4.12 -6.26
C ARG A 38 13.70 4.21 -7.40
N ASN A 39 12.40 4.21 -7.08
CA ASN A 39 11.33 4.30 -8.07
C ASN A 39 11.25 5.69 -8.72
N LYS A 40 11.71 6.74 -8.04
CA LYS A 40 11.83 8.09 -8.63
C LYS A 40 13.13 8.32 -9.39
N GLY A 41 14.06 7.34 -9.38
CA GLY A 41 15.41 7.52 -9.91
C GLY A 41 16.29 8.41 -9.04
N GLU A 42 15.89 8.71 -7.81
CA GLU A 42 16.65 9.51 -6.86
C GLU A 42 17.78 8.67 -6.23
N GLU A 43 18.81 9.38 -5.79
CA GLU A 43 19.92 8.80 -5.04
C GLU A 43 19.45 8.15 -3.74
N ASN A 44 19.94 6.93 -3.47
CA ASN A 44 19.58 6.16 -2.28
C ASN A 44 20.75 5.34 -1.74
N ILE A 45 20.58 4.80 -0.54
CA ILE A 45 21.55 3.90 0.10
C ILE A 45 21.00 2.48 0.00
N ASP A 46 21.77 1.56 -0.57
CA ASP A 46 21.43 0.14 -0.64
C ASP A 46 21.59 -0.53 0.74
N LYS A 47 21.05 -1.74 0.90
CA LYS A 47 21.12 -2.53 2.14
C LYS A 47 22.54 -2.74 2.66
N LYS A 48 23.56 -2.65 1.79
CA LYS A 48 24.98 -2.76 2.13
C LYS A 48 25.64 -1.42 2.52
N GLY A 49 24.87 -0.33 2.61
CA GLY A 49 25.39 1.01 2.92
C GLY A 49 26.01 1.73 1.72
N LYS A 50 25.93 1.17 0.51
CA LYS A 50 26.49 1.79 -0.70
C LYS A 50 25.54 2.84 -1.25
N GLN A 51 26.08 4.01 -1.61
CA GLN A 51 25.36 5.07 -2.30
C GLN A 51 25.11 4.69 -3.77
N VAL A 52 23.85 4.73 -4.17
CA VAL A 52 23.37 4.50 -5.54
C VAL A 52 23.02 5.86 -6.11
N LYS A 53 23.77 6.30 -7.13
CA LYS A 53 23.55 7.59 -7.79
C LYS A 53 22.14 7.69 -8.38
N SER A 54 21.65 8.93 -8.54
CA SER A 54 20.44 9.18 -9.30
C SER A 54 20.58 8.72 -10.75
N ARG A 55 19.46 8.35 -11.36
CA ARG A 55 19.37 7.96 -12.76
C ARG A 55 18.12 8.56 -13.36
N GLU A 56 18.18 8.89 -14.64
CA GLU A 56 16.98 9.21 -15.41
C GLU A 56 16.10 7.95 -15.48
N MET A 57 14.87 8.06 -14.98
CA MET A 57 13.91 6.99 -15.12
C MET A 57 13.43 7.00 -16.57
N GLN A 58 13.63 5.90 -17.29
CA GLN A 58 12.90 5.69 -18.54
C GLN A 58 11.41 5.76 -18.23
N TYR A 59 10.66 6.49 -19.05
CA TYR A 59 9.21 6.60 -18.94
C TYR A 59 8.62 5.22 -18.70
N ASP A 60 7.93 5.10 -17.58
CA ASP A 60 7.19 3.89 -17.28
C ASP A 60 6.22 3.66 -18.45
N CYS A 61 6.07 2.40 -18.88
CA CYS A 61 4.96 2.05 -19.74
C CYS A 61 3.70 2.22 -18.87
N GLY A 62 3.15 3.43 -18.92
CA GLY A 62 2.59 4.14 -17.77
C GLY A 62 1.72 3.34 -16.83
N GLU A 63 2.06 3.39 -15.54
CA GLU A 63 1.12 3.16 -14.44
C GLU A 63 -0.18 3.97 -14.66
N SER A 64 -0.06 5.21 -15.14
CA SER A 64 -1.19 6.07 -15.53
C SER A 64 -2.03 5.49 -16.66
N THR A 65 -1.42 4.86 -17.67
CA THR A 65 -2.15 4.16 -18.74
C THR A 65 -2.84 2.91 -18.21
N ARG A 66 -2.20 2.13 -17.35
CA ARG A 66 -2.80 0.90 -16.82
C ARG A 66 -4.02 1.20 -15.96
N GLU A 67 -3.92 2.14 -15.03
CA GLU A 67 -5.04 2.53 -14.17
C GLU A 67 -6.18 3.12 -15.00
N ASN A 68 -5.87 3.97 -15.98
CA ASN A 68 -6.87 4.51 -16.90
C ASN A 68 -7.51 3.44 -17.78
N ILE A 69 -6.74 2.48 -18.30
CA ILE A 69 -7.27 1.36 -19.09
C ILE A 69 -8.21 0.53 -18.22
N CYS A 70 -7.81 0.18 -17.00
CA CYS A 70 -8.66 -0.55 -16.06
C CYS A 70 -9.93 0.22 -15.74
N HIS A 71 -9.80 1.51 -15.39
CA HIS A 71 -10.92 2.37 -15.06
C HIS A 71 -11.90 2.48 -16.24
N ASN A 72 -11.40 2.81 -17.43
CA ASN A 72 -12.22 2.95 -18.64
C ASN A 72 -12.89 1.63 -19.03
N PHE A 73 -12.19 0.50 -18.90
CA PHE A 73 -12.75 -0.82 -19.17
C PHE A 73 -13.95 -1.14 -18.28
N TRP A 74 -13.86 -0.84 -16.99
CA TRP A 74 -14.98 -1.04 -16.05
C TRP A 74 -16.13 -0.05 -16.27
N GLN A 75 -15.85 1.14 -16.80
CA GLN A 75 -16.86 2.14 -17.15
C GLN A 75 -17.66 1.83 -18.43
N LEU A 76 -17.22 0.91 -19.30
CA LEU A 76 -17.92 0.57 -20.55
C LEU A 76 -19.36 0.04 -20.36
N GLY A 77 -19.77 -0.30 -19.13
CA GLY A 77 -21.16 -0.66 -18.79
C GLY A 77 -21.66 -1.99 -19.36
N CYS A 78 -20.89 -2.66 -20.21
CA CYS A 78 -21.28 -3.92 -20.83
C CYS A 78 -20.76 -5.13 -20.03
N LEU A 79 -21.55 -5.57 -19.04
CA LEU A 79 -21.21 -6.68 -18.15
C LEU A 79 -20.87 -7.99 -18.88
N LEU A 80 -21.56 -8.28 -19.99
CA LEU A 80 -21.31 -9.49 -20.78
C LEU A 80 -19.88 -9.50 -21.35
N ARG A 81 -19.47 -8.40 -21.98
CA ARG A 81 -18.11 -8.27 -22.54
C ARG A 81 -17.03 -8.28 -21.45
N GLN A 82 -17.30 -7.66 -20.31
CA GLN A 82 -16.38 -7.70 -19.17
C GLN A 82 -16.21 -9.12 -18.64
N ARG A 83 -17.31 -9.89 -18.53
CA ARG A 83 -17.29 -11.29 -18.11
C ARG A 83 -16.51 -12.16 -19.09
N ASP A 84 -16.79 -12.03 -20.39
CA ASP A 84 -16.14 -12.83 -21.43
C ASP A 84 -14.64 -12.52 -21.50
N PHE A 85 -14.25 -11.25 -21.32
CA PHE A 85 -12.85 -10.86 -21.23
C PHE A 85 -12.16 -11.56 -20.05
N LEU A 86 -12.76 -11.54 -18.85
CA LEU A 86 -12.20 -12.22 -17.68
C LEU A 86 -12.09 -13.74 -17.88
N ALA A 87 -13.13 -14.36 -18.45
CA ALA A 87 -13.14 -15.80 -18.69
C ALA A 87 -12.02 -16.25 -19.64
N ASN A 88 -11.69 -15.43 -20.65
CA ASN A 88 -10.72 -15.77 -21.68
C ASN A 88 -9.28 -15.35 -21.34
N ASN A 89 -9.09 -14.31 -20.51
CA ASN A 89 -7.77 -13.68 -20.31
C ASN A 89 -7.24 -13.78 -18.88
N VAL A 90 -8.04 -14.26 -17.91
CA VAL A 90 -7.61 -14.34 -16.51
C VAL A 90 -7.61 -15.79 -16.03
N PHE A 91 -6.46 -16.25 -15.51
CA PHE A 91 -6.36 -17.56 -14.90
C PHE A 91 -7.12 -17.61 -13.57
N VAL A 92 -8.18 -18.42 -13.50
CA VAL A 92 -8.90 -18.68 -12.26
C VAL A 92 -8.08 -19.63 -11.40
N LYS A 93 -7.64 -19.16 -10.23
CA LYS A 93 -6.93 -20.00 -9.27
C LYS A 93 -7.90 -20.95 -8.59
N GLU A 94 -7.67 -22.25 -8.72
CA GLU A 94 -8.49 -23.26 -8.05
C GLU A 94 -8.45 -23.11 -6.52
N LYS A 95 -9.62 -23.25 -5.89
CA LYS A 95 -9.75 -23.22 -4.44
C LYS A 95 -9.21 -24.54 -3.86
N LYS A 96 -8.18 -24.46 -3.02
CA LYS A 96 -7.68 -25.64 -2.30
C LYS A 96 -8.78 -26.21 -1.41
N ARG A 97 -9.21 -27.45 -1.68
CA ARG A 97 -10.15 -28.18 -0.82
C ARG A 97 -9.46 -28.46 0.52
N LYS A 98 -10.12 -28.14 1.64
CA LYS A 98 -9.60 -28.49 2.97
C LYS A 98 -9.60 -30.01 3.08
N LYS A 99 -8.44 -30.61 3.42
CA LYS A 99 -8.39 -32.04 3.73
C LYS A 99 -9.30 -32.30 4.94
N ALA A 100 -10.13 -33.34 4.85
CA ALA A 100 -10.90 -33.81 6.00
C ALA A 100 -9.91 -34.18 7.11
N LYS A 101 -10.19 -33.74 8.34
CA LYS A 101 -9.44 -34.19 9.51
C LYS A 101 -9.78 -35.67 9.71
N GLY A 102 -8.78 -36.53 9.58
CA GLY A 102 -8.82 -37.89 10.10
C GLY A 102 -8.69 -37.90 11.61
#